data_AF-A0A4Q3DEL8-F1
#
_entry.id   AF-A0A4Q3DEL8-F1
#
_cell.length_a   1.000
_cell.length_b   1.000
_cell.length_c   1.000
_cell.angle_alpha   90.00
_cell.angle_beta   90.00
_cell.angle_gamma   90.00
#
_symmetry.space_group_name_H-M   'P 1'
#
loop_
_entity.id
_entity.type
_entity.pdbx_description
1 polymer ?
#
loop_
_entity_poly.entity_id
_entity_poly.type
_entity_poly.pdbx_seq_one_letter_code
_entity_poly.pdbx_strand_id
1 'polypeptide(L)'
;MCRAVFDRGALIESALAEYAPHFMLTRADTLGEAVIARFQAREKVRGKYRGPLDRRSYLTIACMVQLEPEKATRMLRVEAGGADETRLREQILEAGQVCTGSAKRVSIDPFQFRGYVADTLYHWTLAAKNVETLIAAN
;
A
#
# COMPACT_ATOMS: atom_id res chain seq x y z
N MET A 1 -6.05 11.80 -17.39
CA MET A 1 -5.35 10.78 -16.60
C MET A 1 -4.06 11.39 -16.06
N CYS A 2 -3.93 11.57 -14.73
CA CYS A 2 -2.74 12.17 -14.14
C CYS A 2 -1.63 11.12 -14.04
N ARG A 3 -0.56 11.26 -14.85
CA ARG A 3 0.59 10.34 -14.85
C ARG A 3 1.30 10.24 -13.50
N ALA A 4 1.21 11.31 -12.70
CA ALA A 4 1.90 11.46 -11.41
C ALA A 4 1.68 10.31 -10.41
N VAL A 5 0.49 9.69 -10.34
CA VAL A 5 0.25 8.58 -9.39
C VAL A 5 0.95 7.30 -9.84
N PHE A 6 0.96 7.04 -11.15
CA PHE A 6 1.60 5.86 -11.74
C PHE A 6 3.13 5.98 -11.64
N ASP A 7 3.68 7.13 -12.03
CA ASP A 7 5.12 7.39 -11.97
C ASP A 7 5.62 7.31 -10.52
N ARG A 8 4.86 7.89 -9.58
CA ARG A 8 5.15 7.80 -8.14
C ARG A 8 5.09 6.35 -7.64
N GLY A 9 4.08 5.58 -8.07
CA GLY A 9 3.96 4.16 -7.73
C GLY A 9 5.18 3.38 -8.19
N ALA A 10 5.60 3.55 -9.45
CA ALA A 10 6.78 2.89 -10.01
C ALA A 10 8.07 3.24 -9.26
N LEU A 11 8.26 4.51 -8.88
CA LEU A 11 9.40 4.93 -8.07
C LEU A 11 9.42 4.26 -6.68
N ILE A 12 8.25 4.10 -6.05
CA ILE A 12 8.13 3.44 -4.75
C ILE A 12 8.39 1.93 -4.87
N GLU A 13 7.87 1.30 -5.93
CA GLU A 13 8.18 -0.11 -6.23
C GLU A 13 9.69 -0.31 -6.42
N SER A 14 10.35 0.59 -7.16
CA SER A 14 11.81 0.56 -7.32
C SER A 14 12.53 0.68 -5.97
N ALA A 15 12.12 1.62 -5.12
CA ALA A 15 12.72 1.79 -3.80
C ALA A 15 12.52 0.56 -2.89
N LEU A 16 11.35 -0.08 -2.95
CA LEU A 16 11.09 -1.32 -2.23
C LEU A 16 11.97 -2.46 -2.74
N ALA A 17 12.13 -2.59 -4.07
CA ALA A 17 12.98 -3.60 -4.68
C ALA A 17 14.47 -3.41 -4.33
N GLU A 18 14.95 -2.16 -4.29
CA GLU A 18 16.34 -1.84 -4.04
C GLU A 18 16.72 -1.90 -2.55
N TYR A 19 15.95 -1.22 -1.69
CA TYR A 19 16.29 -1.05 -0.27
C TYR A 19 15.63 -2.06 0.66
N ALA A 20 14.67 -2.84 0.15
CA ALA A 20 13.94 -3.84 0.93
C ALA A 20 13.61 -5.13 0.14
N PRO A 21 14.55 -5.70 -0.66
CA PRO A 21 14.26 -6.78 -1.61
C PRO A 21 13.63 -8.03 -0.94
N HIS A 22 14.10 -8.35 0.26
CA HIS A 22 13.64 -9.52 1.01
C HIS A 22 12.63 -9.17 2.11
N PHE A 23 12.30 -7.89 2.29
CA PHE A 23 11.35 -7.51 3.32
C PHE A 23 9.95 -8.01 2.95
N MET A 24 9.26 -8.58 3.93
CA MET A 24 7.90 -9.07 3.78
C MET A 24 7.15 -8.65 5.02
N LEU A 25 6.18 -7.75 4.86
CA LEU A 25 5.26 -7.45 5.94
C LEU A 25 4.37 -8.67 6.18
N THR A 26 4.26 -9.03 7.45
CA THR A 26 3.27 -9.99 7.91
C THR A 26 2.11 -9.25 8.56
N ARG A 27 0.98 -9.94 8.71
CA ARG A 27 -0.16 -9.38 9.45
C ARG A 27 0.18 -9.00 10.89
N ALA A 28 1.15 -9.68 11.52
CA ALA A 28 1.62 -9.33 12.86
C ALA A 28 2.33 -7.96 12.88
N ASP A 29 3.02 -7.61 11.79
CA ASP A 29 3.75 -6.35 11.68
C ASP A 29 2.80 -5.14 11.52
N THR A 30 1.58 -5.35 11.03
CA THR A 30 0.63 -4.26 10.70
C THR A 30 -0.49 -4.08 11.73
N LEU A 31 -0.77 -5.09 12.56
CA LEU A 31 -1.88 -5.07 13.52
C LEU A 31 -1.49 -4.62 14.94
N GLY A 32 -0.20 -4.47 15.25
CA GLY A 32 0.23 -3.98 16.56
C GLY A 32 -0.21 -2.53 16.80
N GLU A 33 -0.80 -2.24 17.97
CA GLU A 33 -1.32 -0.90 18.30
C GLU A 33 -0.29 0.21 18.11
N ALA A 34 0.95 -0.04 18.55
CA ALA A 34 2.05 0.92 18.37
C ALA A 34 2.38 1.16 16.89
N VAL A 35 2.30 0.13 16.05
CA VAL A 35 2.55 0.26 14.60
C VAL A 35 1.43 1.04 13.93
N ILE A 36 0.17 0.75 14.30
CA ILE A 36 -1.00 1.49 13.83
C ILE A 36 -0.88 2.97 14.20
N ALA A 37 -0.54 3.28 15.44
CA ALA A 37 -0.35 4.66 15.89
C ALA A 37 0.76 5.38 15.10
N ARG A 38 1.90 4.70 14.85
CA ARG A 38 2.98 5.24 14.02
C ARG A 38 2.55 5.50 12.58
N PHE A 39 1.80 4.58 11.97
CA PHE A 39 1.25 4.75 10.64
C PHE A 39 0.30 5.95 10.58
N GLN A 40 -0.66 6.01 11.49
CA GLN A 40 -1.65 7.10 11.57
C GLN A 40 -0.99 8.48 11.80
N ALA A 41 0.03 8.55 12.65
CA ALA A 41 0.76 9.79 12.91
C ALA A 41 1.44 10.33 11.63
N ARG A 42 2.06 9.43 10.85
CA ARG A 42 2.69 9.78 9.55
C ARG A 42 1.64 10.21 8.52
N GLU A 43 0.53 9.47 8.44
CA GLU A 43 -0.55 9.78 7.51
C GLU A 43 -1.31 11.05 7.85
N LYS A 44 -1.37 11.45 9.13
CA LYS A 44 -1.95 12.74 9.53
C LYS A 44 -1.21 13.93 8.92
N VAL A 45 0.12 13.83 8.84
CA VAL A 45 0.97 14.89 8.25
C VAL A 45 0.91 14.84 6.73
N ARG A 46 1.16 13.66 6.13
CA ARG A 46 1.23 13.49 4.67
C ARG A 46 -0.13 13.63 3.99
N GLY A 47 -1.16 13.05 4.59
CA GLY A 47 -2.52 13.03 4.07
C GLY A 47 -3.20 14.40 4.00
N LYS A 48 -2.65 15.43 4.67
CA LYS A 48 -3.15 16.82 4.59
C LYS A 48 -3.05 17.40 3.18
N TYR A 49 -2.08 16.94 2.38
CA TYR A 49 -1.84 17.44 1.03
C TYR A 49 -2.61 16.66 -0.05
N ARG A 50 -3.27 15.55 0.32
CA ARG A 50 -4.08 14.75 -0.60
C ARG A 50 -5.46 15.37 -0.78
N GLY A 51 -5.96 15.37 -2.03
CA GLY A 51 -7.35 15.74 -2.30
C GLY A 51 -8.33 14.76 -1.62
N PRO A 52 -9.59 15.15 -1.34
CA PRO A 52 -10.52 14.30 -0.60
C PRO A 52 -10.75 12.90 -1.19
N LEU A 53 -10.80 12.81 -2.52
CA LEU A 53 -10.97 11.52 -3.22
C LEU A 53 -9.72 10.65 -3.12
N ASP A 54 -8.54 11.24 -3.41
CA ASP A 54 -7.24 10.56 -3.30
C ASP A 54 -7.00 10.05 -1.88
N ARG A 55 -7.31 10.88 -0.87
CA ARG A 55 -7.21 10.50 0.54
C ARG A 55 -8.11 9.31 0.89
N ARG A 56 -9.35 9.28 0.37
CA ARG A 56 -10.26 8.16 0.62
C ARG A 56 -9.74 6.87 0.00
N SER A 57 -9.37 6.91 -1.28
CA SER A 57 -8.82 5.75 -1.99
C SER A 57 -7.57 5.22 -1.29
N TYR A 58 -6.65 6.10 -0.92
CA TYR A 58 -5.44 5.75 -0.19
C TYR A 58 -5.75 5.08 1.15
N LEU A 59 -6.62 5.64 1.98
CA LEU A 59 -6.95 5.07 3.30
C LEU A 59 -7.67 3.72 3.19
N THR A 60 -8.55 3.57 2.19
CA THR A 60 -9.19 2.28 1.91
C THR A 60 -8.14 1.23 1.57
N ILE A 61 -7.19 1.53 0.67
CA ILE A 61 -6.15 0.59 0.28
C ILE A 61 -5.14 0.36 1.42
N ALA A 62 -4.85 1.38 2.23
CA ALA A 62 -4.01 1.23 3.41
C ALA A 62 -4.59 0.24 4.42
N CYS A 63 -5.91 0.25 4.62
CA CYS A 63 -6.61 -0.74 5.42
C CYS A 63 -6.53 -2.14 4.78
N MET A 64 -6.69 -2.25 3.45
CA MET A 64 -6.57 -3.54 2.75
C MET A 64 -5.15 -4.13 2.90
N VAL A 65 -4.11 -3.31 2.73
CA VAL A 65 -2.71 -3.72 2.92
C VAL A 65 -2.42 -4.05 4.38
N GLN A 66 -3.06 -3.38 5.34
CA GLN A 66 -2.95 -3.75 6.75
C GLN A 66 -3.47 -5.17 7.00
N LEU A 67 -4.58 -5.56 6.37
CA LEU A 67 -5.20 -6.87 6.53
C LEU A 67 -4.49 -7.98 5.74
N GLU A 68 -3.96 -7.65 4.56
CA GLU A 68 -3.38 -8.59 3.60
C GLU A 68 -1.95 -8.19 3.15
N PRO A 69 -1.02 -7.90 4.09
CA PRO A 69 0.30 -7.38 3.73
C PRO A 69 1.15 -8.38 2.94
N GLU A 70 0.99 -9.68 3.18
CA GLU A 70 1.70 -10.72 2.45
C GLU A 70 1.25 -10.78 0.99
N LYS A 71 -0.07 -10.69 0.73
CA LYS A 71 -0.61 -10.66 -0.64
C LYS A 71 -0.19 -9.38 -1.35
N ALA A 72 -0.24 -8.24 -0.66
CA ALA A 72 0.23 -6.96 -1.17
C ALA A 72 1.71 -7.02 -1.58
N THR A 73 2.57 -7.59 -0.71
CA THR A 73 3.99 -7.78 -1.01
C THR A 73 4.20 -8.68 -2.22
N ARG A 74 3.49 -9.81 -2.30
CA ARG A 74 3.57 -10.73 -3.46
C ARG A 74 3.08 -10.07 -4.75
N MET A 75 2.03 -9.25 -4.68
CA MET A 75 1.47 -8.55 -5.83
C MET A 75 2.52 -7.61 -6.45
N LEU A 76 3.29 -6.90 -5.64
CA LEU A 76 4.36 -6.02 -6.13
C LEU A 76 5.57 -6.77 -6.71
N ARG A 77 5.73 -8.07 -6.40
CA ARG A 77 6.84 -8.89 -6.90
C ARG A 77 6.55 -9.60 -8.22
N VAL A 78 5.28 -9.69 -8.61
CA VAL A 78 4.87 -10.26 -9.90
C VAL A 78 4.73 -9.16 -10.96
N GLU A 79 4.76 -9.58 -12.23
CA GLU A 79 4.60 -8.68 -13.37
C GLU A 79 3.29 -7.89 -13.31
N ALA A 80 3.38 -6.56 -13.47
CA ALA A 80 2.23 -5.68 -13.47
C ALA A 80 1.34 -5.95 -14.69
N GLY A 81 0.02 -6.08 -14.49
CA GLY A 81 -0.93 -6.39 -15.57
C GLY A 81 -0.98 -7.88 -15.95
N GLY A 82 -0.14 -8.72 -15.34
CA GLY A 82 -0.16 -10.17 -15.53
C GLY A 82 -1.32 -10.87 -14.81
N ALA A 83 -1.54 -12.14 -15.14
CA ALA A 83 -2.60 -12.96 -14.53
C ALA A 83 -2.41 -13.11 -13.01
N ASP A 84 -1.17 -13.25 -12.54
CA ASP A 84 -0.87 -13.37 -11.11
C ASP A 84 -1.14 -12.07 -10.34
N GLU A 85 -0.81 -10.91 -10.91
CA GLU A 85 -1.12 -9.60 -10.30
C GLU A 85 -2.63 -9.41 -10.20
N THR A 86 -3.37 -9.71 -11.27
CA THR A 86 -4.83 -9.64 -11.27
C THR A 86 -5.45 -10.53 -10.21
N ARG A 87 -5.01 -11.79 -10.10
CA ARG A 87 -5.49 -12.74 -9.10
C ARG A 87 -5.21 -12.25 -7.67
N LEU A 88 -4.00 -11.75 -7.40
CA LEU A 88 -3.64 -11.22 -6.07
C LEU A 88 -4.44 -9.96 -5.73
N ARG A 89 -4.65 -9.07 -6.70
CA ARG A 89 -5.48 -7.86 -6.55
C ARG A 89 -6.92 -8.22 -6.17
N GLU A 90 -7.53 -9.16 -6.86
CA GLU A 90 -8.88 -9.63 -6.55
C GLU A 90 -8.99 -10.21 -5.14
N GLN A 91 -8.01 -11.03 -4.72
CA GLN A 91 -7.96 -11.58 -3.37
C GLN A 91 -7.83 -10.50 -2.29
N ILE A 92 -7.06 -9.44 -2.54
CA ILE A 92 -6.94 -8.30 -1.61
C ILE A 92 -8.26 -7.54 -1.54
N LEU A 93 -8.91 -7.30 -2.67
CA LEU A 93 -10.21 -6.62 -2.72
C LEU A 93 -11.31 -7.41 -2.00
N GLU A 94 -11.34 -8.74 -2.18
CA GLU A 94 -12.28 -9.63 -1.52
C GLU A 94 -12.11 -9.63 0.00
N ALA A 95 -10.88 -9.78 0.49
CA ALA A 95 -10.58 -9.69 1.92
C ALA A 95 -10.81 -8.28 2.49
N GLY A 96 -10.69 -7.26 1.63
CA GLY A 96 -10.77 -5.85 1.96
C GLY A 96 -12.17 -5.26 2.09
N GLN A 97 -13.24 -6.06 1.99
CA GLN A 97 -14.62 -5.54 2.00
C GLN A 97 -14.92 -4.63 3.20
N VAL A 98 -14.41 -4.97 4.38
CA VAL A 98 -14.55 -4.16 5.61
C VAL A 98 -13.95 -2.75 5.45
N CYS A 99 -12.87 -2.60 4.69
CA CYS A 99 -12.19 -1.32 4.44
C CYS A 99 -12.98 -0.38 3.52
N THR A 100 -14.02 -0.90 2.87
CA THR A 100 -14.87 -0.15 1.92
C THR A 100 -16.23 0.21 2.52
N GLY A 101 -16.47 -0.14 3.79
CA GLY A 101 -17.79 -0.05 4.40
C GLY A 101 -18.79 -1.02 3.77
N SER A 102 -18.32 -2.18 3.31
CA SER A 102 -19.11 -3.22 2.64
C SER A 102 -19.81 -2.71 1.36
N ALA A 103 -19.10 -1.88 0.59
CA ALA A 103 -19.60 -1.37 -0.68
C ALA A 103 -19.88 -2.52 -1.67
N LYS A 104 -21.06 -2.50 -2.29
CA LYS A 104 -21.49 -3.56 -3.23
C LYS A 104 -20.68 -3.61 -4.54
N ARG A 105 -20.03 -2.50 -4.91
CA ARG A 105 -19.18 -2.40 -6.11
C ARG A 105 -18.04 -1.43 -5.82
N VAL A 106 -16.81 -1.94 -5.92
CA VAL A 106 -15.58 -1.16 -5.86
C VAL A 106 -14.91 -1.27 -7.22
N SER A 107 -14.67 -0.14 -7.87
CA SER A 107 -13.97 -0.07 -9.14
C SER A 107 -12.80 0.88 -9.00
N ILE A 108 -11.61 0.38 -9.30
CA ILE A 108 -10.38 1.16 -9.33
C ILE A 108 -9.54 0.65 -10.50
N ASP A 109 -8.87 1.58 -11.17
CA ASP A 109 -7.92 1.23 -12.22
C ASP A 109 -6.81 0.31 -11.66
N PRO A 110 -6.44 -0.80 -12.33
CA PRO A 110 -5.46 -1.76 -11.82
C PRO A 110 -4.11 -1.12 -11.49
N PHE A 111 -3.60 -0.23 -12.36
CA PHE A 111 -2.32 0.43 -12.15
C PHE A 111 -2.39 1.45 -11.02
N GLN A 112 -3.52 2.16 -10.88
CA GLN A 112 -3.76 3.05 -9.76
C GLN A 112 -3.81 2.27 -8.44
N PHE A 113 -4.48 1.12 -8.42
CA PHE A 113 -4.53 0.24 -7.25
C PHE A 113 -3.14 -0.24 -6.86
N ARG A 114 -2.35 -0.74 -7.83
CA ARG A 114 -0.97 -1.15 -7.61
C ARG A 114 -0.10 -0.03 -7.04
N GLY A 115 -0.21 1.18 -7.60
CA GLY A 115 0.53 2.34 -7.10
C GLY A 115 0.19 2.69 -5.64
N TYR A 116 -1.09 2.62 -5.26
CA TYR A 116 -1.48 2.80 -3.85
C TYR A 116 -1.04 1.63 -2.97
N VAL A 117 -1.07 0.39 -3.46
CA VAL A 117 -0.52 -0.76 -2.73
C VAL A 117 0.97 -0.56 -2.47
N ALA A 118 1.75 -0.11 -3.45
CA ALA A 118 3.16 0.21 -3.27
C ALA A 118 3.37 1.31 -2.22
N ASP A 119 2.66 2.43 -2.33
CA ASP A 119 2.75 3.55 -1.38
C ASP A 119 2.40 3.12 0.05
N THR A 120 1.30 2.38 0.21
CA THR A 120 0.84 1.93 1.52
C THR A 120 1.73 0.84 2.11
N LEU A 121 2.25 -0.09 1.31
CA LEU A 121 3.21 -1.11 1.75
C LEU A 121 4.50 -0.45 2.25
N TYR A 122 5.01 0.54 1.52
CA TYR A 122 6.16 1.33 1.95
C TYR A 122 5.89 2.02 3.29
N HIS A 123 4.74 2.66 3.46
CA HIS A 123 4.41 3.35 4.70
C HIS A 123 4.16 2.43 5.90
N TRP A 124 3.51 1.28 5.70
CA TRP A 124 3.43 0.25 6.73
C TRP A 124 4.80 -0.30 7.10
N THR A 125 5.69 -0.47 6.12
CA THR A 125 7.07 -0.91 6.35
C THR A 125 7.82 0.06 7.26
N LEU A 126 7.74 1.36 6.97
CA LEU A 126 8.36 2.38 7.80
C LEU A 126 7.78 2.41 9.23
N ALA A 127 6.47 2.22 9.37
CA ALA A 127 5.81 2.18 10.66
C ALA A 127 6.17 0.93 11.48
N ALA A 128 6.28 -0.23 10.83
CA ALA A 128 6.69 -1.49 11.45
C ALA A 128 8.14 -1.42 11.93
N LYS A 129 9.06 -0.96 11.07
CA LYS A 129 10.49 -0.81 11.39
C LYS A 129 10.81 0.40 12.29
N ASN A 130 9.86 1.32 12.46
CA ASN A 130 10.07 2.58 13.17
C ASN A 130 11.23 3.43 12.60
N VAL A 131 11.32 3.56 11.27
CA VAL A 131 12.35 4.35 10.57
C VAL A 131 11.73 5.44 9.71
N GLU A 132 12.42 6.55 9.49
CA GLU A 132 11.87 7.66 8.69
C GLU A 132 11.81 7.37 7.19
N THR A 133 12.82 6.65 6.68
CA THR A 133 12.97 6.29 5.26
C THR A 133 13.63 4.92 5.12
N LEU A 134 13.36 4.20 4.02
CA LEU A 134 14.10 2.99 3.65
C LEU A 134 15.36 3.32 2.83
N ILE A 135 15.39 4.47 2.17
CA ILE A 135 16.55 4.94 1.42
C ILE A 135 17.60 5.36 2.45
N ALA A 136 18.75 4.68 2.44
CA ALA A 136 19.86 5.04 3.31
C ALA A 136 20.37 6.44 2.93
N ALA A 137 20.62 7.29 3.94
CA ALA A 137 21.44 8.48 3.74
C ALA A 137 22.89 7.98 3.60
N ASN A 138 23.42 8.00 2.39
CA ASN A 138 24.85 7.79 2.14
C ASN A 138 25.66 8.88 2.83
#